data_AF-A0A7S1J197-F1
#
_entry.id   AF-A0A7S1J197-F1
#
_cell.length_a   1.000
_cell.length_b   1.000
_cell.length_c   1.000
_cell.angle_alpha   90.00
_cell.angle_beta   90.00
_cell.angle_gamma   90.00
#
_symmetry.space_group_name_H-M   'P 1'
#
loop_
_entity.id
_entity.type
_entity.pdbx_description
1 polymer ?
#
loop_
_entity_poly.entity_id
_entity_poly.type
_entity_poly.pdbx_seq_one_letter_code
_entity_poly.pdbx_strand_id
1 'polypeptide(L)'
;NFRRMYEFRNGRMPFAGATVGTAFRNEIAPRGTMRLREFQLAEIEHFMNPSDKRHPKFATVRDLEVPLWPREQQEAQGPPILMALGDAVGAGVIDNETLGYFIGRVHLFVQAIGAKHLRFRQHRATEMAH
;
A
#
# COMPACT_ATOMS: atom_id res chain seq x y z
N ASN A 1 -4.41 -16.92 10.69
CA ASN A 1 -3.78 -17.04 12.03
C ASN A 1 -4.05 -15.85 12.96
N PHE A 2 -5.11 -15.06 12.73
CA PHE A 2 -5.39 -13.83 13.48
C PHE A 2 -5.43 -14.02 15.01
N ARG A 3 -6.22 -14.98 15.51
CA ARG A 3 -6.42 -15.21 16.95
C ARG A 3 -5.09 -15.37 17.71
N ARG A 4 -4.17 -16.18 17.18
CA ARG A 4 -2.85 -16.41 17.79
C ARG A 4 -2.01 -15.12 17.82
N MET A 5 -2.05 -14.34 16.74
CA MET A 5 -1.30 -13.07 16.67
C MET A 5 -1.88 -12.01 17.60
N TYR A 6 -3.21 -11.96 17.71
CA TYR A 6 -3.91 -11.08 18.63
C TYR A 6 -3.64 -11.44 20.09
N GLU A 7 -3.68 -12.72 20.42
CA GLU A 7 -3.31 -13.25 21.75
C GLU A 7 -1.83 -12.95 22.07
N PHE A 8 -0.92 -13.15 21.12
CA PHE A 8 0.50 -12.78 21.27
C PHE A 8 0.68 -11.28 21.55
N ARG A 9 -0.22 -10.44 21.00
CA ARG A 9 -0.23 -9.00 21.27
C ARG A 9 -1.01 -8.62 22.54
N ASN A 10 -1.42 -9.58 23.37
CA ASN A 10 -2.23 -9.38 24.57
C ASN A 10 -3.58 -8.70 24.28
N GLY A 11 -4.19 -9.03 23.14
CA GLY A 11 -5.48 -8.48 22.73
C GLY A 11 -5.46 -6.98 22.43
N ARG A 12 -4.32 -6.44 21.97
CA ARG A 12 -4.17 -5.01 21.64
C ARG A 12 -4.05 -4.80 20.14
N MET A 13 -4.64 -3.71 19.66
CA MET A 13 -4.50 -3.20 18.30
C MET A 13 -3.87 -1.79 18.33
N PRO A 14 -3.21 -1.35 17.24
CA PRO A 14 -2.95 -2.10 16.00
C PRO A 14 -1.81 -3.12 16.15
N PHE A 15 -1.77 -4.11 15.26
CA PHE A 15 -0.65 -5.04 15.11
C PHE A 15 -0.50 -5.48 13.65
N ALA A 16 0.68 -5.99 13.28
CA ALA A 16 0.89 -6.49 11.93
C ALA A 16 1.58 -7.85 11.94
N GLY A 17 1.21 -8.69 10.97
CA GLY A 17 1.93 -9.88 10.57
C GLY A 17 2.64 -9.66 9.25
N ALA A 18 3.75 -10.36 9.04
CA ALA A 18 4.42 -10.37 7.76
C ALA A 18 4.84 -11.79 7.38
N THR A 19 4.74 -12.09 6.09
CA THR A 19 5.19 -13.37 5.52
C THR A 19 6.06 -13.06 4.31
N VAL A 20 7.19 -13.76 4.20
CA VAL A 20 8.02 -13.78 3.00
C VAL A 20 8.13 -15.21 2.54
N GLY A 21 7.72 -15.50 1.32
CA GLY A 21 7.78 -16.86 0.80
C GLY A 21 7.32 -17.00 -0.65
N THR A 22 7.32 -18.23 -1.13
CA THR A 22 6.90 -18.57 -2.49
C THR A 22 5.38 -18.53 -2.63
N ALA A 23 4.90 -17.73 -3.57
CA ALA A 23 3.51 -17.69 -4.00
C ALA A 23 3.35 -18.33 -5.38
N PHE A 24 2.23 -19.00 -5.59
CA PHE A 24 1.88 -19.64 -6.85
C PHE A 24 0.63 -19.00 -7.45
N ARG A 25 0.64 -18.76 -8.77
CA ARG A 25 -0.53 -18.30 -9.53
C ARG A 25 -0.66 -19.15 -10.78
N ASN A 26 -1.85 -19.69 -11.03
CA ASN A 26 -2.12 -20.47 -12.25
C ASN A 26 -2.32 -19.54 -13.47
N GLU A 27 -1.24 -18.83 -13.84
CA GLU A 27 -1.23 -17.86 -14.93
C GLU A 27 -1.45 -18.55 -16.29
N ILE A 28 -2.46 -18.08 -17.02
CA ILE A 28 -2.94 -18.66 -18.28
C ILE A 28 -1.84 -18.55 -19.35
N ALA A 29 -1.21 -17.38 -19.43
CA ALA A 29 -0.16 -17.11 -20.42
C ALA A 29 1.04 -16.42 -19.76
N PRO A 30 1.98 -17.18 -19.18
CA PRO A 30 3.19 -16.59 -18.58
C PRO A 30 4.04 -15.92 -19.66
N ARG A 31 4.59 -14.73 -19.35
CA ARG A 31 5.38 -13.91 -20.28
C ARG A 31 6.46 -13.15 -19.53
N GLY A 32 7.72 -13.39 -19.91
CA GLY A 32 8.89 -12.70 -19.35
C GLY A 32 9.00 -12.84 -17.82
N THR A 33 9.70 -11.91 -17.19
CA THR A 33 9.92 -11.87 -15.75
C THR A 33 8.76 -11.25 -14.96
N MET A 34 7.78 -10.66 -15.64
CA MET A 34 6.66 -9.93 -14.99
C MET A 34 5.43 -10.82 -14.73
N ARG A 35 5.26 -11.91 -15.48
CA ARG A 35 4.13 -12.84 -15.33
C ARG A 35 4.64 -14.27 -15.14
N LEU A 36 4.82 -14.64 -13.89
CA LEU A 36 5.34 -15.94 -13.45
C LEU A 36 4.24 -16.77 -12.76
N ARG A 37 4.40 -18.11 -12.81
CA ARG A 37 3.54 -19.04 -12.04
C ARG A 37 4.03 -19.27 -10.62
N GLU A 38 5.29 -18.96 -10.36
CA GLU A 38 5.97 -19.09 -9.08
C GLU A 38 6.84 -17.85 -8.87
N PHE A 39 6.73 -17.19 -7.73
CA PHE A 39 7.55 -16.01 -7.38
C PHE A 39 7.62 -15.81 -5.88
N GLN A 40 8.67 -15.11 -5.42
CA GLN A 40 8.77 -14.68 -4.03
C GLN A 40 7.86 -13.48 -3.78
N LEU A 41 7.12 -13.52 -2.68
CA LEU A 41 6.24 -12.46 -2.26
C LEU A 41 6.49 -12.13 -0.79
N ALA A 42 6.53 -10.84 -0.47
CA ALA A 42 6.56 -10.32 0.88
C ALA A 42 5.24 -9.58 1.13
N GLU A 43 4.44 -10.07 2.07
CA GLU A 43 3.13 -9.51 2.43
C GLU A 43 3.13 -9.04 3.88
N ILE A 44 2.45 -7.92 4.12
CA ILE A 44 2.20 -7.39 5.46
C ILE A 44 0.69 -7.30 5.65
N GLU A 45 0.17 -8.00 6.65
CA GLU A 45 -1.20 -7.89 7.11
C GLU A 45 -1.21 -6.94 8.31
N HIS A 46 -1.72 -5.71 8.15
CA HIS A 46 -1.84 -4.73 9.23
C HIS A 46 -3.28 -4.67 9.75
N PHE A 47 -3.47 -5.09 11.00
CA PHE A 47 -4.75 -5.08 11.70
C PHE A 47 -4.86 -3.84 12.58
N MET A 48 -5.93 -3.07 12.39
CA MET A 48 -6.20 -1.83 13.11
C MET A 48 -7.68 -1.72 13.49
N ASN A 49 -7.99 -0.82 14.42
CA ASN A 49 -9.36 -0.52 14.80
C ASN A 49 -10.07 0.22 13.65
N PRO A 50 -11.22 -0.27 13.13
CA PRO A 50 -11.95 0.41 12.06
C PRO A 50 -12.36 1.86 12.42
N SER A 51 -12.60 2.13 13.70
CA SER A 51 -12.96 3.45 14.22
C SER A 51 -11.76 4.38 14.47
N ASP A 52 -10.53 3.85 14.46
CA ASP A 52 -9.30 4.62 14.61
C ASP A 52 -8.25 4.15 13.59
N LYS A 53 -8.28 4.81 12.42
CA LYS A 53 -7.37 4.54 11.30
C LYS A 53 -6.13 5.44 11.28
N ARG A 54 -5.81 6.09 12.40
CA ARG A 54 -4.59 6.89 12.54
C ARG A 54 -3.37 5.98 12.62
N HIS A 55 -2.20 6.50 12.24
CA HIS A 55 -0.95 5.75 12.36
C HIS A 55 0.08 6.55 13.16
N PRO A 56 0.59 6.01 14.28
CA PRO A 56 1.45 6.77 15.20
C PRO A 56 2.76 7.26 14.57
N LYS A 57 3.16 6.67 13.45
CA LYS A 57 4.37 7.06 12.70
C LYS A 57 4.08 7.80 11.39
N PHE A 58 2.83 8.20 11.11
CA PHE A 58 2.53 8.91 9.87
C PHE A 58 3.32 10.22 9.76
N ALA A 59 3.54 10.90 10.88
CA ALA A 59 4.38 12.09 10.97
C ALA A 59 5.82 11.90 10.44
N THR A 60 6.34 10.66 10.36
CA THR A 60 7.69 10.43 9.82
C THR A 60 7.74 10.44 8.29
N VAL A 61 6.58 10.41 7.62
CA VAL A 61 6.49 10.39 6.15
C VAL A 61 5.54 11.47 5.61
N ARG A 62 4.88 12.26 6.46
CA ARG A 62 3.85 13.23 6.05
C ARG A 62 4.35 14.23 4.99
N ASP A 63 5.61 14.65 5.05
CA ASP A 63 6.16 15.67 4.17
C ASP A 63 6.81 15.07 2.91
N LEU A 64 6.75 13.74 2.75
CA LEU A 64 7.25 13.07 1.56
C LEU A 64 6.31 13.32 0.38
N GLU A 65 6.86 13.90 -0.68
CA GLU A 65 6.16 14.07 -1.96
C GLU A 65 6.17 12.77 -2.76
N VAL A 66 4.99 12.29 -3.14
CA VAL A 66 4.82 11.05 -3.90
C VAL A 66 3.94 11.27 -5.14
N PRO A 67 4.25 10.61 -6.27
CA PRO A 67 3.41 10.65 -7.46
C PRO A 67 2.16 9.79 -7.27
N LEU A 68 1.00 10.45 -7.14
CA LEU A 68 -0.32 9.83 -6.98
C LEU A 68 -1.10 9.89 -8.30
N TRP A 69 -1.85 8.85 -8.62
CA TRP A 69 -2.78 8.85 -9.75
C TRP A 69 -4.19 8.51 -9.26
N PRO A 70 -4.92 9.52 -8.72
CA PRO A 70 -6.28 9.35 -8.20
C PRO A 70 -7.27 8.93 -9.29
N ARG A 71 -8.45 8.44 -8.87
CA ARG A 71 -9.52 8.06 -9.79
C ARG A 71 -9.94 9.20 -10.72
N GLU A 72 -10.19 10.38 -10.18
CA GLU A 72 -10.59 11.57 -10.97
C GLU A 72 -9.59 11.87 -12.09
N GLN A 73 -8.30 11.80 -11.77
CA GLN A 73 -7.23 12.02 -12.74
C GLN A 73 -7.14 10.93 -13.80
N GLN A 74 -7.47 9.68 -13.45
CA GLN A 74 -7.57 8.58 -14.41
C GLN A 74 -8.78 8.71 -15.33
N GLU A 75 -9.91 9.21 -14.84
CA GLU A 75 -11.15 9.41 -15.60
C GLU A 75 -10.98 10.59 -16.57
N ALA A 76 -10.33 11.66 -16.12
CA ALA A 76 -9.93 12.79 -16.96
C ALA A 76 -8.77 12.46 -17.93
N GLN A 77 -8.23 11.23 -17.90
CA GLN A 77 -7.04 10.81 -18.66
C GLN A 77 -5.81 11.71 -18.44
N GLY A 78 -5.74 12.33 -17.25
CA GLY A 78 -4.64 13.21 -16.84
C GLY A 78 -3.43 12.44 -16.31
N PRO A 79 -2.26 13.10 -16.22
CA PRO A 79 -1.05 12.51 -15.65
C PRO A 79 -1.18 12.37 -14.12
N PRO A 80 -0.36 11.50 -13.48
CA PRO A 80 -0.21 11.50 -12.03
C PRO A 80 0.19 12.88 -11.50
N ILE A 81 -0.27 13.22 -10.30
CA ILE A 81 0.02 14.47 -9.58
C ILE A 81 1.01 14.20 -8.46
N LEU A 82 1.97 15.11 -8.28
CA LEU A 82 2.90 15.07 -7.15
C LEU A 82 2.24 15.75 -5.95
N MET A 83 2.17 15.07 -4.81
CA MET A 83 1.57 15.61 -3.58
C MET A 83 2.33 15.13 -2.35
N ALA A 84 2.45 15.99 -1.34
CA ALA A 84 2.87 15.55 0.00
C ALA A 84 1.82 14.61 0.60
N LEU A 85 2.27 13.55 1.28
CA LEU A 85 1.37 12.57 1.89
C LEU A 85 0.40 13.20 2.90
N GLY A 86 0.85 14.19 3.67
CA GLY A 86 0.04 14.94 4.62
C GLY A 86 -1.12 15.67 3.93
N ASP A 87 -0.83 16.36 2.82
CA ASP A 87 -1.84 17.08 2.04
C ASP A 87 -2.81 16.11 1.37
N ALA A 88 -2.32 14.99 0.85
CA ALA A 88 -3.15 13.96 0.23
C ALA A 88 -4.12 13.31 1.23
N VAL A 89 -3.70 13.10 2.48
CA VAL A 89 -4.60 12.64 3.56
C VAL A 89 -5.57 13.75 3.98
N GLY A 90 -5.09 14.99 4.15
CA GLY A 90 -5.93 16.13 4.53
C GLY A 90 -7.01 16.46 3.51
N ALA A 91 -6.73 16.28 2.22
CA ALA A 91 -7.67 16.47 1.11
C ALA A 91 -8.56 15.24 0.82
N GLY A 92 -8.37 14.12 1.53
CA GLY A 92 -9.14 12.89 1.31
C GLY A 92 -8.77 12.10 0.05
N VAL A 93 -7.68 12.44 -0.64
CA VAL A 93 -7.14 11.67 -1.77
C VAL A 93 -6.65 10.30 -1.29
N ILE A 94 -6.07 10.25 -0.08
CA ILE A 94 -5.72 9.04 0.65
C ILE A 94 -6.64 8.93 1.87
N ASP A 95 -7.35 7.81 2.00
CA ASP A 95 -8.45 7.61 2.99
C ASP A 95 -8.05 7.89 4.45
N ASN A 96 -6.82 7.54 4.85
CA ASN A 96 -6.38 7.64 6.23
C ASN A 96 -4.85 7.62 6.37
N GLU A 97 -4.37 7.98 7.56
CA GLU A 97 -2.94 8.03 7.90
C GLU A 97 -2.25 6.67 7.80
N THR A 98 -2.93 5.56 8.12
CA THR A 98 -2.34 4.21 7.99
C THR A 98 -2.02 3.89 6.55
N LEU A 99 -2.96 4.15 5.62
CA LEU A 99 -2.72 3.97 4.20
C LEU A 99 -1.60 4.90 3.71
N GLY A 100 -1.64 6.17 4.10
CA GLY A 100 -0.58 7.14 3.78
C GLY A 100 0.79 6.72 4.30
N TYR A 101 0.86 6.19 5.52
CA TYR A 101 2.10 5.69 6.11
C TYR A 101 2.70 4.56 5.27
N PHE A 102 1.89 3.56 4.89
CA PHE A 102 2.38 2.45 4.09
C PHE A 102 2.76 2.88 2.67
N ILE A 103 2.03 3.81 2.03
CA ILE A 103 2.44 4.40 0.75
C ILE A 103 3.82 5.05 0.87
N GLY A 104 4.04 5.87 1.90
CA GLY A 104 5.35 6.50 2.13
C GLY A 104 6.47 5.49 2.38
N ARG A 105 6.22 4.45 3.17
CA ARG A 105 7.21 3.39 3.42
C ARG A 105 7.53 2.58 2.17
N VAL A 106 6.53 2.27 1.34
CA VAL A 106 6.73 1.60 0.05
C VAL A 106 7.52 2.49 -0.90
N HIS A 107 7.22 3.79 -0.95
CA HIS A 107 7.96 4.74 -1.79
C HIS A 107 9.44 4.76 -1.45
N LEU A 108 9.77 4.93 -0.16
CA LEU A 108 11.15 4.93 0.33
C LEU A 108 11.86 3.60 0.05
N PHE A 109 11.17 2.47 0.26
CA PHE A 109 11.74 1.15 -0.02
C PHE A 109 12.07 0.98 -1.50
N VAL A 110 11.12 1.30 -2.38
CA VAL A 110 11.27 1.15 -3.84
C VAL A 110 12.36 2.09 -4.39
N GLN A 111 12.48 3.30 -3.84
CA GLN A 111 13.59 4.20 -4.16
C GLN A 111 14.94 3.66 -3.67
N ALA A 112 15.01 3.13 -2.44
CA ALA A 112 16.24 2.59 -1.87
C ALA A 112 16.81 1.40 -2.68
N ILE A 113 15.96 0.62 -3.33
CA ILE A 113 16.39 -0.47 -4.25
C ILE A 113 16.69 0.01 -5.68
N GLY A 114 16.60 1.32 -5.96
CA GLY A 114 17.07 1.94 -7.20
C GLY A 114 16.02 2.17 -8.29
N ALA A 115 14.72 2.00 -8.01
CA ALA A 115 13.69 2.27 -8.99
C ALA A 115 13.49 3.78 -9.22
N LYS A 116 13.50 4.20 -10.50
CA LYS A 116 13.40 5.61 -10.90
C LYS A 116 12.00 6.06 -11.33
N HIS A 117 11.19 5.13 -11.80
CA HIS A 117 9.85 5.40 -12.32
C HIS A 117 8.82 4.71 -11.44
N LEU A 118 8.16 5.48 -10.59
CA LEU A 118 7.18 4.99 -9.63
C LEU A 118 5.96 5.92 -9.62
N ARG A 119 4.77 5.34 -9.45
CA ARG A 119 3.53 6.05 -9.12
C ARG A 119 2.59 5.15 -8.34
N PHE A 120 1.73 5.74 -7.51
CA PHE A 120 0.68 5.03 -6.79
C PHE A 120 -0.66 5.28 -7.49
N ARG A 121 -1.22 4.24 -8.11
CA ARG A 121 -2.52 4.32 -8.79
C ARG A 121 -3.63 3.88 -7.86
N GLN A 122 -4.64 4.71 -7.67
CA GLN A 122 -5.85 4.32 -6.96
C GLN A 122 -6.68 3.38 -7.83
N HIS A 123 -7.20 2.28 -7.28
CA HIS A 123 -8.11 1.40 -8.03
C HIS A 123 -9.41 2.13 -8.38
N ARG A 124 -9.95 1.83 -9.57
CA ARG A 124 -11.30 2.25 -9.96
C ARG A 124 -12.35 1.41 -9.23
N ALA A 125 -13.59 1.88 -9.19
CA ALA A 125 -14.70 1.16 -8.55
C ALA A 125 -14.90 -0.26 -9.14
N THR A 126 -14.65 -0.41 -10.45
CA THR A 126 -14.74 -1.69 -11.18
C THR A 126 -13.53 -2.61 -11.01
N GLU A 127 -12.49 -2.18 -10.29
CA GLU A 127 -11.22 -2.92 -10.12
C GLU A 127 -10.98 -3.35 -8.66
N MET A 128 -11.99 -3.22 -7.80
CA MET A 128 -11.88 -3.68 -6.41
C MET A 128 -11.68 -5.20 -6.40
N ALA A 129 -10.73 -5.67 -5.57
CA ALA A 129 -10.56 -7.09 -5.34
C ALA A 129 -11.82 -7.66 -4.67
N HIS A 130 -12.20 -8.88 -5.06
CA HIS A 130 -13.35 -9.61 -4.53
C HIS A 130 -13.16 -10.03 -3.06
#